data_AF-A0A1G5QKM3-F1
#
_entry.id   AF-A0A1G5QKM3-F1
#
_cell.length_a   1.000
_cell.length_b   1.000
_cell.length_c   1.000
_cell.angle_alpha   90.00
_cell.angle_beta   90.00
_cell.angle_gamma   90.00
#
_symmetry.space_group_name_H-M   'P 1'
#
loop_
_entity.id
_entity.type
_entity.pdbx_description
1 polymer ?
#
loop_
_entity_poly.entity_id
_entity_poly.type
_entity_poly.pdbx_seq_one_letter_code
_entity_poly.pdbx_strand_id
1 'polypeptide(L)' 'MGHQYRQLTHEERYQIGALMELGFSQAEVARKLGRNRSTISREVRRNRQGTRYQATKAQH' A
#
# COMPACT_ATOMS: atom_id res chain seq x y z
N MET A 1 6.17 5.34 -26.56
CA MET A 1 6.69 5.95 -25.32
C MET A 1 6.51 4.94 -24.19
N GLY A 2 7.48 4.07 -23.97
CA GLY A 2 7.38 3.03 -22.94
C GLY A 2 7.50 3.68 -21.56
N HIS A 3 6.39 3.76 -20.82
CA HIS A 3 6.47 4.11 -19.41
C HIS A 3 7.30 3.01 -18.73
N GLN A 4 8.57 3.32 -18.45
CA GLN A 4 9.39 2.52 -17.55
C GLN A 4 8.66 2.53 -16.20
N TYR A 5 7.80 1.54 -15.99
CA TYR A 5 7.20 1.26 -14.70
C TYR A 5 8.33 0.77 -13.80
N ARG A 6 9.09 1.73 -13.23
CA ARG A 6 10.13 1.43 -12.26
C ARG A 6 9.42 0.80 -11.08
N GLN A 7 9.70 -0.49 -10.87
CA GLN A 7 9.09 -1.25 -9.79
C GLN A 7 9.29 -0.51 -8.48
N LEU A 8 8.30 -0.58 -7.60
CA LEU A 8 8.43 -0.01 -6.26
C LEU A 8 9.60 -0.68 -5.56
N THR A 9 10.50 0.10 -4.99
CA THR A 9 11.57 -0.44 -4.16
C THR A 9 10.97 -1.04 -2.88
N HIS A 10 11.74 -1.86 -2.16
CA HIS A 10 11.31 -2.37 -0.85
C HIS A 10 11.04 -1.23 0.14
N GLU A 11 11.86 -0.19 0.11
CA GLU A 11 11.68 1.01 0.93
C GLU A 11 10.36 1.72 0.62
N GLU A 12 10.04 1.92 -0.66
CA GLU A 12 8.79 2.57 -1.06
C GLU A 12 7.57 1.77 -0.60
N ARG A 13 7.63 0.42 -0.67
CA ARG A 13 6.54 -0.43 -0.16
C ARG A 13 6.37 -0.30 1.35
N TYR A 14 7.48 -0.21 2.08
CA TYR A 14 7.46 0.01 3.52
C TYR A 14 6.84 1.36 3.88
N GLN A 15 7.24 2.43 3.17
CA GLN A 15 6.66 3.76 3.33
C GLN A 15 5.16 3.79 2.99
N ILE A 16 4.73 3.08 1.93
CA ILE A 16 3.30 2.92 1.61
C ILE A 16 2.58 2.26 2.77
N GLY A 17 3.09 1.16 3.32
CA GLY A 17 2.50 0.46 4.46
C GLY A 17 2.35 1.37 5.68
N ALA A 18 3.44 1.99 6.12
CA ALA A 18 3.46 2.88 7.27
C ALA A 18 2.50 4.08 7.11
N LEU A 19 2.45 4.71 5.94
CA LEU A 19 1.53 5.81 5.68
C LEU A 19 0.07 5.34 5.67
N MET A 20 -0.22 4.16 5.14
CA MET A 20 -1.57 3.60 5.17
C MET A 20 -2.01 3.25 6.61
N GLU A 21 -1.11 2.73 7.45
CA GLU A 21 -1.37 2.49 8.88
C GLU A 21 -1.63 3.78 9.66
N LEU A 22 -0.94 4.87 9.29
CA LEU A 22 -1.18 6.22 9.83
C LEU A 22 -2.50 6.85 9.34
N GLY A 23 -3.26 6.16 8.48
CA GLY A 23 -4.57 6.61 8.00
C GLY A 23 -4.52 7.51 6.76
N PHE A 24 -3.37 7.66 6.10
CA PHE A 24 -3.29 8.44 4.86
C PHE A 24 -4.04 7.73 3.72
N SER A 25 -4.70 8.53 2.88
CA SER A 25 -5.32 8.02 1.66
C SER A 25 -4.27 7.65 0.60
N GLN A 26 -4.60 6.72 -0.30
CA GLN A 26 -3.71 6.33 -1.41
C GLN A 26 -3.27 7.53 -2.28
N ALA A 27 -4.10 8.57 -2.37
CA ALA A 27 -3.78 9.80 -3.11
C ALA A 27 -2.75 10.66 -2.38
N GLU A 28 -2.78 10.72 -1.05
CA GLU A 28 -1.77 11.40 -0.24
C GLU A 28 -0.44 10.67 -0.24
N VAL A 29 -0.48 9.34 -0.14
CA VAL A 29 0.71 8.49 -0.26
C VAL A 29 1.37 8.69 -1.63
N ALA A 30 0.58 8.70 -2.71
CA ALA A 30 1.07 8.95 -4.06
C ALA A 30 1.77 10.32 -4.17
N ARG A 31 1.18 11.38 -3.59
CA ARG A 31 1.77 12.72 -3.57
C ARG A 31 3.07 12.77 -2.74
N LYS A 32 3.08 12.16 -1.56
CA LYS A 32 4.27 12.11 -0.68
C LYS A 32 5.44 11.36 -1.31
N LEU A 33 5.17 10.28 -2.05
CA LEU A 33 6.20 9.47 -2.69
C LEU A 33 6.55 9.93 -4.12
N GLY A 34 5.88 10.96 -4.64
CA GLY A 34 6.05 11.40 -6.03
C GLY A 34 5.68 10.31 -7.04
N ARG A 35 4.80 9.38 -6.67
CA ARG A 35 4.40 8.24 -7.50
C ARG A 35 3.00 8.44 -8.07
N ASN A 36 2.74 7.79 -9.20
CA ASN A 36 1.41 7.83 -9.80
C ASN A 36 0.40 7.08 -8.91
N ARG A 37 -0.80 7.65 -8.75
CA ARG A 37 -1.90 7.04 -7.99
C ARG A 37 -2.22 5.61 -8.44
N SER A 38 -2.16 5.32 -9.74
CA SER A 38 -2.40 3.99 -10.31
C SER A 38 -1.31 2.98 -9.94
N THR A 39 -0.10 3.43 -9.61
CA THR A 39 0.98 2.57 -9.10
C THR A 39 0.70 2.18 -7.65
N ILE A 40 0.36 3.16 -6.80
CA ILE A 40 -0.01 2.91 -5.40
C ILE A 40 -1.25 2.02 -5.32
N SER A 41 -2.29 2.30 -6.10
CA SER A 41 -3.52 1.50 -6.09
C SER A 41 -3.29 0.05 -6.51
N ARG A 42 -2.48 -0.19 -7.56
CA ARG A 42 -2.10 -1.55 -7.96
C ARG A 42 -1.30 -2.26 -6.87
N GLU A 43 -0.36 -1.56 -6.21
CA GLU A 43 0.40 -2.14 -5.11
C GLU A 43 -0.47 -2.47 -3.91
N VAL A 44 -1.31 -1.55 -3.47
CA VAL A 44 -2.26 -1.76 -2.37
C VAL A 44 -3.21 -2.91 -2.71
N ARG A 45 -3.66 -3.04 -3.96
CA ARG A 45 -4.50 -4.17 -4.41
C ARG A 45 -3.75 -5.49 -4.37
N ARG A 46 -2.47 -5.53 -4.76
CA ARG A 46 -1.62 -6.73 -4.66
C ARG A 46 -1.33 -7.12 -3.22
N ASN A 47 -1.09 -6.14 -2.35
CA ASN A 47 -0.80 -6.36 -0.94
C ASN A 47 -2.07 -6.52 -0.07
N ARG A 48 -3.27 -6.37 -0.67
CA ARG A 48 -4.58 -6.64 -0.05
C ARG A 48 -5.01 -8.11 -0.16
N GLN A 49 -4.07 -9.06 -0.23
CA GLN A 49 -4.40 -10.46 -0.01
C GLN A 49 -4.44 -10.74 1.49
N GLY A 50 -5.64 -10.65 2.07
CA GLY A 50 -5.86 -10.99 3.47
C GLY A 50 -6.67 -9.95 4.20
N THR A 51 -7.92 -9.75 3.78
CA THR A 51 -8.89 -9.16 4.70
C THR A 51 -9.14 -10.18 5.81
N ARG A 52 -8.48 -9.98 6.95
CA ARG A 52 -9.05 -10.05 8.32
C ARG A 52 -8.02 -10.64 9.30
N TYR A 53 -7.48 -9.78 10.17
CA TYR A 53 -6.99 -10.22 11.47
C TYR A 53 -8.21 -10.70 12.28
N GLN A 54 -8.33 -12.01 12.50
CA GLN A 54 -9.27 -12.59 13.46
C GLN A 54 -8.51 -12.86 14.76
N ALA A 55 -8.52 -11.90 15.68
CA ALA A 55 -8.18 -12.17 17.07
C ALA A 55 -9.32 -11.72 17.98
N THR A 56 -10.38 -12.53 18.06
CA THR A 56 -11.25 -12.55 19.23
C THR A 56 -11.77 -13.96 19.50
N LYS A 57 -11.05 -14.64 20.40
CA LYS A 57 -11.51 -15.55 21.46
C LYS A 57 -11.90 -16.99 21.12
N ALA A 58 -10.96 -17.88 21.44
CA ALA A 58 -11.27 -19.05 22.25
C ALA A 58 -11.84 -18.62 23.61
N GLN A 59 -13.07 -19.01 23.94
CA GLN A 59 -13.52 -19.45 25.28
C GLN A 59 -15.00 -19.88 25.27
N HIS A 60 -15.20 -21.07 25.85
CA HIS A 60 -16.40 -21.78 26.28
C HIS A 60 -17.28 -22.49 25.24
#